data_AF-A0A0M2LJ94-F1
#
_entry.id   AF-A0A0M2LJ94-F1
#
_cell.length_a   1.000
_cell.length_b   1.000
_cell.length_c   1.000
_cell.angle_alpha   90.00
_cell.angle_beta   90.00
_cell.angle_gamma   90.00
#
_symmetry.space_group_name_H-M   'P 1'
#
loop_
_entity.id
_entity.type
_entity.pdbx_description
1 polymer ?
#
loop_
_entity_poly.entity_id
_entity_poly.type
_entity_poly.pdbx_seq_one_letter_code
_entity_poly.pdbx_strand_id
1 'polypeptide(L)'
;MLYLLDANALITAHNTWYGQRRVPEFWHWLLHLGQRGVVKMPVEIYAEVESGTDELAVWMHDAATKRALLLDEASNADSIQVIMSLYGDTLTEADLITMGQDPFLIAAALGYDDRRVVTAEVSRPSRTGPRRHVPDICDDCGVSWMHPVTFIGELDFSTDWESKAA
;
A
#
# COMPACT_ATOMS: atom_id res chain seq x y z
N MET A 1 10.05 -8.16 -8.51
CA MET A 1 8.67 -7.95 -8.06
C MET A 1 8.72 -7.17 -6.76
N LEU A 2 8.21 -5.94 -6.80
CA LEU A 2 8.09 -5.01 -5.70
C LEU A 2 6.60 -4.86 -5.35
N TYR A 3 6.27 -5.03 -4.07
CA TYR A 3 4.91 -4.87 -3.57
C TYR A 3 4.76 -3.50 -2.93
N LEU A 4 3.81 -2.71 -3.42
CA LEU A 4 3.48 -1.40 -2.88
C LEU A 4 2.29 -1.53 -1.95
N LEU A 5 2.51 -1.33 -0.65
CA LEU A 5 1.44 -1.45 0.34
C LEU A 5 0.61 -0.17 0.39
N ASP A 6 -0.69 -0.36 0.36
CA ASP A 6 -1.68 0.62 0.75
C ASP A 6 -1.66 0.83 2.28
N ALA A 7 -2.02 2.04 2.74
CA ALA A 7 -2.23 2.35 4.14
C ALA A 7 -3.32 1.44 4.73
N ASN A 8 -4.41 1.22 3.98
CA ASN A 8 -5.52 0.39 4.45
C ASN A 8 -5.10 -1.08 4.67
N ALA A 9 -4.07 -1.57 3.98
CA ALA A 9 -3.58 -2.94 4.11
C ALA A 9 -2.96 -3.14 5.50
N LEU A 10 -2.11 -2.19 5.93
CA LEU A 10 -1.49 -2.21 7.26
C LEU A 10 -2.51 -1.93 8.36
N ILE A 11 -3.39 -0.94 8.17
CA ILE A 11 -4.44 -0.60 9.14
C ILE A 11 -5.38 -1.79 9.35
N THR A 12 -5.79 -2.46 8.27
CA THR A 12 -6.64 -3.65 8.35
C THR A 12 -5.91 -4.80 9.05
N ALA A 13 -4.65 -5.07 8.69
CA ALA A 13 -3.83 -6.09 9.34
C ALA A 13 -3.75 -5.88 10.85
N HIS A 14 -3.42 -4.64 11.26
CA HIS A 14 -3.31 -4.25 12.66
C HIS A 14 -4.61 -4.42 13.43
N ASN A 15 -5.73 -4.00 12.85
CA ASN A 15 -7.03 -4.00 13.53
C ASN A 15 -7.76 -5.36 13.53
N THR A 16 -7.28 -6.34 12.77
CA THR A 16 -8.00 -7.61 12.59
C THR A 16 -7.14 -8.85 12.84
N TRP A 17 -6.44 -9.36 11.82
CA TRP A 17 -5.81 -10.69 11.84
C TRP A 17 -4.41 -10.71 12.44
N TYR A 18 -3.60 -9.65 12.26
CA TYR A 18 -2.22 -9.58 12.78
C TYR A 18 -1.99 -8.29 13.58
N GLY A 19 -2.77 -8.07 14.63
CA GLY A 19 -2.47 -7.01 15.60
C GLY A 19 -1.02 -7.13 16.12
N GLN A 20 -0.31 -5.99 16.21
CA GLN A 20 1.14 -5.95 16.49
C GLN A 20 1.56 -6.72 17.74
N ARG A 21 0.76 -6.67 18.81
CA ARG A 21 1.01 -7.41 20.05
C ARG A 21 0.66 -8.89 19.99
N ARG A 22 -0.17 -9.30 19.03
CA ARG A 22 -0.68 -10.67 18.92
C ARG A 22 0.16 -11.52 18.00
N VAL A 23 0.63 -10.94 16.89
CA VAL A 23 1.45 -11.61 15.87
C VAL A 23 2.63 -10.72 15.48
N PRO A 24 3.58 -10.47 16.40
CA PRO A 24 4.75 -9.63 16.13
C PRO A 24 5.61 -10.15 14.97
N GLU A 25 5.60 -11.47 14.73
CA GLU A 25 6.36 -12.12 13.66
C GLU A 25 5.96 -11.59 12.27
N PHE A 26 4.69 -11.24 12.07
CA PHE A 26 4.24 -10.62 10.81
C PHE A 26 4.87 -9.26 10.56
N TRP A 27 4.99 -8.43 11.60
CA TRP A 27 5.55 -7.09 11.48
C TRP A 27 7.06 -7.14 11.29
N HIS A 28 7.75 -8.05 11.99
CA HIS A 28 9.17 -8.31 11.73
C HIS A 28 9.40 -8.84 10.30
N TRP A 29 8.51 -9.69 9.81
CA TRP A 29 8.56 -10.19 8.43
C TRP A 29 8.40 -9.08 7.40
N LEU A 30 7.44 -8.16 7.59
CA LEU A 30 7.30 -6.98 6.74
C LEU A 30 8.56 -6.11 6.73
N LEU A 31 9.18 -5.88 7.89
CA LEU A 31 10.45 -5.14 7.98
C LEU A 31 11.57 -5.86 7.22
N HIS A 32 11.67 -7.18 7.35
CA HIS A 32 12.67 -7.97 6.63
C HIS A 32 12.48 -7.85 5.11
N LEU A 33 11.23 -7.95 4.62
CA LEU A 33 10.93 -7.76 3.20
C LEU A 33 11.23 -6.33 2.73
N GLY A 34 10.95 -5.33 3.57
CA GLY A 34 11.26 -3.93 3.27
C GLY A 34 12.75 -3.66 3.16
N GLN A 35 13.54 -4.20 4.08
CA GLN A 35 15.01 -4.12 4.04
C GLN A 35 15.59 -4.74 2.76
N ARG A 36 14.92 -5.76 2.21
CA ARG A 36 15.30 -6.42 0.96
C ARG A 36 14.76 -5.74 -0.29
N GLY A 37 14.01 -4.64 -0.15
CA GLY A 37 13.38 -3.95 -1.28
C GLY A 37 12.24 -4.71 -1.94
N VAL A 38 11.69 -5.73 -1.28
CA VAL A 38 10.56 -6.52 -1.80
C VAL A 38 9.24 -5.82 -1.53
N VAL A 39 9.13 -5.11 -0.41
CA VAL A 39 7.91 -4.42 0.02
C VAL A 39 8.24 -2.96 0.31
N LYS A 40 7.47 -2.03 -0.25
CA LYS A 40 7.64 -0.60 -0.01
C LYS A 40 6.30 0.12 0.07
N MET A 41 6.34 1.37 0.51
CA MET A 41 5.22 2.31 0.54
C MET A 41 5.66 3.64 -0.07
N PRO A 42 4.90 4.18 -1.04
CA PRO A 42 5.11 5.56 -1.50
C PRO A 42 5.01 6.55 -0.34
N VAL A 43 5.67 7.71 -0.48
CA VAL A 43 5.83 8.67 0.63
C VAL A 43 4.50 9.19 1.15
N GLU A 44 3.53 9.42 0.27
CA GLU A 44 2.20 9.89 0.62
C GLU A 44 1.42 8.85 1.44
N ILE A 45 1.52 7.58 1.05
CA ILE A 45 0.87 6.46 1.74
C ILE A 45 1.55 6.19 3.08
N TYR A 46 2.88 6.29 3.15
CA TYR A 46 3.61 6.17 4.41
C TYR A 46 3.19 7.27 5.38
N ALA A 47 3.11 8.52 4.90
CA ALA A 47 2.73 9.68 5.71
C ALA A 47 1.30 9.58 6.25
N GLU A 48 0.38 8.97 5.49
CA GLU A 48 -0.99 8.73 5.95
C GLU A 48 -1.02 7.88 7.23
N VAL A 49 -0.32 6.74 7.24
CA VAL A 49 -0.26 5.86 8.42
C VAL A 49 0.56 6.49 9.54
N GLU A 50 1.66 7.17 9.21
CA GLU A 50 2.51 7.89 10.16
C GLU A 50 1.74 9.01 10.89
N SER A 51 0.74 9.62 10.25
CA SER A 51 -0.08 10.69 10.85
C SER A 51 -1.14 10.21 11.86
N GLY A 52 -1.29 8.89 12.02
CA GLY A 52 -2.21 8.28 12.99
C GLY A 52 -1.80 8.55 14.45
N THR A 53 -2.60 8.06 15.39
CA THR A 53 -2.39 8.25 16.83
C THR A 53 -2.33 6.96 17.64
N ASP A 54 -2.32 5.82 16.94
CA ASP A 54 -2.35 4.49 17.54
C ASP A 54 -0.97 3.82 17.57
N GLU A 55 -0.94 2.55 17.98
CA GLU A 55 0.29 1.76 18.07
C GLU A 55 0.96 1.55 16.69
N LEU A 56 0.15 1.49 15.63
CA LEU A 56 0.65 1.39 14.27
C LEU A 56 1.42 2.67 13.87
N ALA A 57 0.88 3.85 14.17
CA ALA A 57 1.57 5.12 13.92
C ALA A 57 2.89 5.21 14.69
N VAL A 58 2.93 4.76 15.95
CA VAL A 58 4.18 4.69 16.74
C VAL A 58 5.22 3.81 16.05
N TRP A 59 4.81 2.65 15.51
CA TRP A 59 5.71 1.77 14.76
C TRP A 59 6.21 2.40 13.44
N MET A 60 5.36 3.16 12.74
CA MET A 60 5.73 3.91 11.53
C MET A 60 6.70 5.07 11.81
N HIS A 61 6.69 5.65 13.01
CA HIS A 61 7.66 6.68 13.40
C HIS A 61 9.06 6.12 13.70
N ASP A 62 9.21 4.81 13.89
CA ASP A 62 10.52 4.22 14.10
C ASP A 62 11.43 4.40 12.87
N ALA A 63 12.67 4.83 13.10
CA ALA A 63 13.61 5.14 12.03
C ALA A 63 14.02 3.91 11.22
N ALA A 64 14.07 2.72 11.84
CA ALA A 64 14.37 1.48 11.13
C ALA A 64 13.17 1.04 10.28
N THR A 65 11.93 1.18 10.79
CA THR A 65 10.70 0.97 10.02
C THR A 65 10.65 1.88 8.79
N LYS A 66 10.88 3.18 8.98
CA LYS A 66 10.87 4.15 7.88
C LYS A 66 11.89 3.83 6.81
N ARG A 67 13.13 3.53 7.20
CA ARG A 67 14.17 3.12 6.26
C ARG A 67 13.83 1.81 5.54
N ALA A 68 13.17 0.87 6.21
CA ALA A 68 12.81 -0.41 5.63
C ALA A 68 11.65 -0.28 4.63
N LEU A 69 10.60 0.48 4.94
CA LEU A 69 9.35 0.45 4.17
C LEU A 69 9.16 1.65 3.24
N LEU A 70 9.78 2.80 3.49
CA LEU A 70 9.65 3.94 2.60
C LEU A 70 10.27 3.64 1.23
N LEU A 71 9.52 3.88 0.17
CA LEU A 71 10.00 3.84 -1.21
C LEU A 71 10.95 5.03 -1.43
N ASP A 72 12.19 4.75 -1.82
CA ASP A 72 13.22 5.77 -2.09
C ASP A 72 13.12 6.27 -3.54
N GLU A 73 11.91 6.67 -3.94
CA GLU A 73 11.61 7.20 -5.26
C GLU A 73 10.65 8.39 -5.12
N ALA A 74 10.92 9.45 -5.86
CA ALA A 74 10.03 10.60 -5.90
C ALA A 74 8.79 10.29 -6.75
N SER A 75 7.64 10.81 -6.32
CA SER A 75 6.38 10.67 -7.03
C SER A 75 6.46 11.32 -8.41
N ASN A 76 6.01 10.60 -9.44
CA ASN A 76 6.06 11.04 -10.82
C ASN A 76 4.77 11.82 -11.17
N ALA A 77 4.89 13.13 -11.39
CA ALA A 77 3.75 14.02 -11.65
C ALA A 77 2.93 13.62 -12.89
N ASP A 78 3.57 13.17 -13.97
CA ASP A 78 2.88 12.74 -15.18
C ASP A 78 2.04 11.48 -14.92
N SER A 79 2.60 10.53 -14.16
CA SER A 79 1.91 9.30 -13.77
C SER A 79 0.73 9.59 -12.85
N ILE A 80 0.90 10.49 -11.88
CA ILE A 80 -0.19 10.96 -11.02
C ILE A 80 -1.30 11.60 -11.85
N GLN A 81 -0.95 12.46 -12.82
CA GLN A 81 -1.94 13.10 -13.67
C GLN A 81 -2.74 12.10 -14.50
N VAL A 82 -2.08 11.06 -15.04
CA VAL A 82 -2.75 9.95 -15.73
C VAL A 82 -3.74 9.27 -14.80
N ILE A 83 -3.33 8.89 -13.59
CA ILE A 83 -4.23 8.23 -12.63
C ILE A 83 -5.39 9.13 -12.21
N MET A 84 -5.13 10.41 -11.92
CA MET A 84 -6.18 11.37 -11.54
C MET A 84 -7.25 11.51 -12.63
N SER A 85 -6.87 11.46 -13.91
CA SER A 85 -7.83 11.53 -15.02
C SER A 85 -8.84 10.36 -15.04
N LEU A 86 -8.48 9.20 -14.46
CA LEU A 86 -9.35 8.02 -14.35
C LEU A 86 -10.46 8.19 -13.31
N TYR A 87 -10.31 9.16 -12.40
CA TYR A 87 -11.33 9.55 -11.44
C TYR A 87 -12.29 10.61 -12.00
N GLY A 88 -11.93 11.31 -13.09
CA GLY A 88 -12.80 12.24 -13.80
C GLY A 88 -12.09 13.51 -14.29
N ASP A 89 -12.72 14.20 -15.24
CA ASP A 89 -12.13 15.36 -15.95
C ASP A 89 -12.08 16.65 -15.11
N THR A 90 -12.92 16.79 -14.09
CA THR A 90 -13.01 18.00 -13.27
C THR A 90 -13.24 17.62 -11.81
N LEU A 91 -12.15 17.43 -11.09
CA LEU A 91 -12.15 17.09 -9.66
C LEU A 91 -12.25 18.37 -8.81
N THR A 92 -13.21 18.40 -7.91
CA THR A 92 -13.36 19.44 -6.89
C THR A 92 -12.47 19.16 -5.67
N GLU A 93 -12.31 20.13 -4.76
CA GLU A 93 -11.60 19.89 -3.50
C GLU A 93 -12.21 18.74 -2.68
N ALA A 94 -13.54 18.61 -2.68
CA ALA A 94 -14.23 17.51 -2.01
C ALA A 94 -13.92 16.15 -2.65
N ASP A 95 -13.71 16.13 -3.97
CA ASP A 95 -13.34 14.92 -4.70
C ASP A 95 -11.91 14.50 -4.33
N LEU A 96 -10.97 15.45 -4.25
CA LEU A 96 -9.59 15.19 -3.81
C LEU A 96 -9.55 14.62 -2.39
N ILE A 97 -10.36 15.15 -1.48
CA ILE A 97 -10.48 14.62 -0.11
C ILE A 97 -11.03 13.18 -0.13
N THR A 98 -12.02 12.91 -0.99
CA THR A 98 -12.64 11.59 -1.10
C THR A 98 -11.67 10.55 -1.66
N MET A 99 -10.83 10.95 -2.62
CA MET A 99 -9.81 10.09 -3.24
C MET A 99 -8.62 9.83 -2.32
N GLY A 100 -8.32 10.76 -1.40
CA GLY A 100 -7.18 10.62 -0.49
C GLY A 100 -5.85 10.52 -1.25
N GLN A 101 -5.01 9.58 -0.82
CA GLN A 101 -3.66 9.39 -1.37
C GLN A 101 -3.56 8.26 -2.41
N ASP A 102 -4.68 7.57 -2.71
CA ASP A 102 -4.74 6.46 -3.65
C ASP A 102 -4.08 6.73 -5.01
N PRO A 103 -4.22 7.94 -5.63
CA PRO A 103 -3.58 8.21 -6.91
C PRO A 103 -2.06 8.07 -6.87
N PHE A 104 -1.41 8.40 -5.74
CA PHE A 104 0.04 8.28 -5.57
C PHE A 104 0.48 6.83 -5.49
N LEU A 105 -0.31 5.97 -4.83
CA LEU A 105 -0.04 4.54 -4.75
C LEU A 105 -0.04 3.88 -6.13
N ILE A 106 -1.08 4.14 -6.92
CA ILE A 106 -1.26 3.53 -8.23
C ILE A 106 -0.24 4.11 -9.23
N ALA A 107 0.01 5.41 -9.17
CA ALA A 107 1.02 6.06 -10.00
C ALA A 107 2.42 5.50 -9.78
N ALA A 108 2.76 5.11 -8.55
CA ALA A 108 4.05 4.47 -8.25
C ALA A 108 4.21 3.07 -8.87
N ALA A 109 3.13 2.42 -9.31
CA ALA A 109 3.15 1.15 -10.04
C ALA A 109 2.95 1.30 -11.56
N LEU A 110 2.48 2.46 -12.03
CA LEU A 110 2.09 2.66 -13.43
C LEU A 110 3.28 2.48 -14.38
N GLY A 111 3.10 1.61 -15.37
CA GLY A 111 4.12 1.33 -16.41
C GLY A 111 5.24 0.40 -15.97
N TYR A 112 5.19 -0.17 -14.77
CA TYR A 112 6.15 -1.16 -14.29
C TYR A 112 5.55 -2.58 -14.30
N ASP A 113 6.20 -3.50 -15.03
CA ASP A 113 5.79 -4.91 -15.06
C ASP A 113 6.16 -5.66 -13.76
N ASP A 114 7.06 -5.10 -12.97
CA ASP A 114 7.59 -5.70 -11.75
C ASP A 114 7.09 -5.03 -10.47
N ARG A 115 6.01 -4.26 -10.54
CA ARG A 115 5.35 -3.65 -9.37
C ARG A 115 3.92 -4.14 -9.23
N ARG A 116 3.50 -4.34 -7.98
CA ARG A 116 2.14 -4.78 -7.66
C ARG A 116 1.59 -4.06 -6.43
N VAL A 117 0.39 -3.52 -6.54
CA VAL A 117 -0.31 -2.84 -5.42
C VAL A 117 -0.93 -3.88 -4.47
N VAL A 118 -0.82 -3.65 -3.17
CA VAL A 118 -1.44 -4.49 -2.14
C VAL A 118 -2.43 -3.65 -1.33
N THR A 119 -3.72 -3.91 -1.51
CA THR A 119 -4.81 -3.11 -0.91
C THR A 119 -5.88 -3.99 -0.27
N ALA A 120 -6.37 -3.60 0.89
CA ALA A 120 -7.47 -4.27 1.59
C ALA A 120 -8.86 -3.91 1.03
N GLU A 121 -8.93 -3.03 0.03
CA GLU A 121 -10.16 -2.78 -0.69
C GLU A 121 -10.61 -3.98 -1.52
N VAL A 122 -11.93 -4.11 -1.64
CA VAL A 122 -12.57 -5.07 -2.55
C VAL A 122 -13.07 -4.30 -3.75
N SER A 123 -12.76 -4.77 -4.95
CA SER A 123 -13.27 -4.21 -6.21
C SER A 123 -14.78 -3.97 -6.15
N ARG A 124 -15.21 -2.78 -6.59
CA ARG A 124 -16.62 -2.39 -6.69
C ARG A 124 -16.82 -1.55 -7.96
N PRO A 125 -16.85 -2.17 -9.15
CA PRO A 125 -16.87 -1.47 -10.44
C PRO A 125 -18.09 -0.57 -10.64
N SER A 126 -19.15 -0.75 -9.84
CA SER A 126 -20.32 0.14 -9.82
C SER A 126 -20.05 1.52 -9.23
N ARG A 127 -18.93 1.72 -8.50
CA ARG A 127 -18.54 3.03 -7.96
C ARG A 127 -17.90 3.84 -9.07
N THR A 128 -18.22 5.14 -9.10
CA THR A 128 -17.79 6.05 -10.16
C THR A 128 -17.17 7.31 -9.57
N GLY A 129 -16.36 7.98 -10.39
CA GLY A 129 -15.76 9.25 -10.03
C GLY A 129 -14.75 9.12 -8.87
N PRO A 130 -14.71 10.07 -7.92
CA PRO A 130 -13.76 10.07 -6.79
C PRO A 130 -13.99 8.94 -5.77
N ARG A 131 -15.11 8.21 -5.87
CA ARG A 131 -15.47 7.11 -4.95
C ARG A 131 -14.97 5.75 -5.44
N ARG A 132 -14.26 5.71 -6.58
CA ARG A 132 -13.71 4.47 -7.13
C ARG A 132 -12.66 3.89 -6.19
N HIS A 133 -12.64 2.57 -6.11
CA HIS A 133 -11.67 1.85 -5.31
C HIS A 133 -10.37 1.63 -6.07
N VAL A 134 -9.27 1.47 -5.32
CA VAL A 134 -7.92 1.21 -5.84
C VAL A 134 -7.90 0.04 -6.84
N PRO A 135 -8.47 -1.15 -6.54
CA PRO A 135 -8.60 -2.25 -7.50
C PRO A 135 -9.18 -1.86 -8.86
N ASP A 136 -10.26 -1.06 -8.86
CA ASP A 136 -10.99 -0.73 -10.07
C ASP A 136 -10.24 0.28 -10.94
N ILE A 137 -9.39 1.11 -10.32
CA ILE A 137 -8.51 2.05 -11.05
C ILE A 137 -7.27 1.32 -11.56
N CYS A 138 -6.71 0.41 -10.78
CA CYS A 138 -5.61 -0.46 -11.20
C CYS A 138 -5.99 -1.28 -12.44
N ASP A 139 -7.19 -1.86 -12.46
CA ASP A 139 -7.69 -2.63 -13.61
C ASP A 139 -7.81 -1.76 -14.89
N ASP A 140 -8.25 -0.50 -14.76
CA ASP A 140 -8.37 0.43 -15.89
C ASP A 140 -7.03 0.82 -16.52
N CYS A 141 -5.97 0.91 -15.71
CA CYS A 141 -4.64 1.34 -16.15
C CYS A 141 -3.63 0.19 -16.32
N GLY A 142 -4.07 -1.06 -16.14
CA GLY A 142 -3.24 -2.25 -16.28
C GLY A 142 -2.22 -2.45 -15.15
N VAL A 143 -2.38 -1.76 -14.02
CA VAL A 143 -1.54 -1.97 -12.83
C VAL A 143 -1.98 -3.26 -12.14
N SER A 144 -1.03 -4.17 -11.91
CA SER A 144 -1.31 -5.37 -11.12
C SER A 144 -1.60 -5.01 -9.66
N TRP A 145 -2.61 -5.64 -9.08
CA TRP A 145 -2.94 -5.49 -7.66
C TRP A 145 -3.34 -6.83 -7.03
N MET A 146 -3.35 -6.89 -5.70
CA MET A 146 -3.83 -8.05 -4.94
C MET A 146 -4.30 -7.67 -3.53
N HIS A 147 -5.10 -8.55 -2.94
CA HIS A 147 -5.54 -8.43 -1.55
C HIS A 147 -4.43 -8.91 -0.57
N PRO A 148 -4.29 -8.33 0.65
CA PRO A 148 -3.31 -8.74 1.65
C PRO A 148 -3.25 -10.25 1.92
N VAL A 149 -4.41 -10.92 1.96
CA VAL A 149 -4.45 -12.38 2.16
C VAL A 149 -3.73 -13.14 1.03
N THR A 150 -3.85 -12.67 -0.22
CA THR A 150 -3.14 -13.27 -1.36
C THR A 150 -1.65 -12.96 -1.28
N PHE A 151 -1.30 -11.72 -0.96
CA PHE A 151 0.09 -11.30 -0.73
C PHE A 151 0.82 -12.15 0.33
N ILE A 152 0.16 -12.39 1.46
CA ILE A 152 0.65 -13.23 2.57
C ILE A 152 0.90 -14.67 2.11
N GLY A 153 -0.03 -15.24 1.34
CA GLY A 153 0.12 -16.58 0.77
C GLY A 153 1.21 -16.67 -0.29
N GLU A 154 1.32 -15.65 -1.17
CA GLU A 154 2.32 -15.60 -2.25
C GLU A 154 3.74 -15.49 -1.72
N LEU A 155 3.94 -14.79 -0.61
CA LEU A 155 5.25 -14.64 0.04
C LEU A 155 5.51 -15.65 1.17
N ASP A 156 4.67 -16.71 1.28
CA ASP A 156 4.79 -17.82 2.23
C ASP A 156 5.03 -17.37 3.68
N PHE A 157 4.27 -16.36 4.13
CA PHE A 157 4.36 -15.95 5.53
C PHE A 157 3.97 -17.09 6.47
N SER A 158 4.80 -17.30 7.47
CA SER A 158 4.53 -18.19 8.61
C SER A 158 5.18 -17.58 9.84
N THR A 159 4.71 -17.90 11.05
CA THR A 159 5.31 -17.37 12.28
C THR A 159 6.74 -17.87 12.53
N ASP A 160 7.20 -18.90 11.80
CA ASP A 160 8.57 -19.42 11.84
C ASP A 160 9.41 -18.96 10.62
N TRP A 161 9.03 -17.85 9.98
CA TRP A 161 9.70 -17.37 8.76
C TRP A 161 11.18 -17.06 8.97
N GLU A 162 11.61 -16.66 10.17
CA GLU A 162 13.00 -16.35 10.48
C GLU A 162 13.90 -17.58 10.29
N SER A 163 13.43 -18.76 10.69
CA SER A 163 14.14 -20.04 10.51
C SER A 163 14.31 -20.40 9.03
N LYS A 164 13.43 -19.91 8.15
CA LYS A 164 13.51 -20.10 6.69
C LYS A 164 14.39 -19.05 6.00
N ALA A 165 14.62 -17.90 6.64
CA ALA A 165 15.33 -16.76 6.07
C ALA A 165 16.84 -16.74 6.41
N ALA A 166 17.28 -17.60 7.33
CA ALA A 166 18.68 -17.84 7.69
C ALA A 166 19.38 -18.76 6.67
#